data_AF-A0A535XYR4-F1
#
_entry.id   AF-A0A535XYR4-F1
#
_cell.length_a   1.000
_cell.length_b   1.000
_cell.length_c   1.000
_cell.angle_alpha   90.00
_cell.angle_beta   90.00
_cell.angle_gamma   90.00
#
_symmetry.space_group_name_H-M   'P 1'
#
loop_
_entity.id
_entity.type
_entity.pdbx_description
1 polymer ?
#
loop_
_entity_poly.entity_id
_entity_poly.type
_entity_poly.pdbx_seq_one_letter_code
_entity_poly.pdbx_strand_id
1 'polypeptide(L)'
;MPPARTTASAPGDLPSIRTALNHPGSGSIVEWRVGELLQRLGSSEPAPGGGAASGVTAALGAALVQMTANLTVGRARFADVEEQAQRIGQRAAELRQRLMQLADADAEAFDRVSAAYKLPRADDAARRARSQAIESALVSATEVPLETARICADVLEVAEEAAPILNPTVISDVLVGALLADAALRSAAVNVEINVASMTDTAAAERFSSQLENVSSAAHGRVERVVNTGRSRFPGKV
;
A
#
# COMPACT_ATOMS: atom_id res chain seq x y z
N MET A 1 37.48 -58.41 -11.19
CA MET A 1 37.22 -56.96 -11.26
C MET A 1 35.74 -56.75 -11.53
N PRO A 2 34.95 -56.23 -10.57
CA PRO A 2 33.55 -55.88 -10.80
C PRO A 2 33.46 -54.53 -11.56
N PRO A 3 32.47 -54.33 -12.44
CA PRO A 3 32.31 -53.07 -13.16
C PRO A 3 31.72 -51.98 -12.24
N ALA A 4 32.24 -50.76 -12.40
CA ALA A 4 31.87 -49.57 -11.65
C ALA A 4 30.40 -49.18 -11.91
N ARG A 5 29.64 -48.94 -10.82
CA ARG A 5 28.31 -48.34 -10.88
C ARG A 5 28.45 -46.84 -11.15
N THR A 6 27.98 -46.38 -12.30
CA THR A 6 27.71 -44.98 -12.61
C THR A 6 26.37 -44.59 -11.98
N THR A 7 26.39 -43.80 -10.91
CA THR A 7 25.20 -43.12 -10.39
C THR A 7 24.99 -41.82 -11.17
N ALA A 8 23.89 -41.74 -11.92
CA ALA A 8 23.45 -40.53 -12.58
C ALA A 8 23.07 -39.47 -11.52
N SER A 9 23.66 -38.27 -11.61
CA SER A 9 23.27 -37.11 -10.82
C SER A 9 21.94 -36.55 -11.32
N ALA A 10 21.00 -36.31 -10.42
CA ALA A 10 19.75 -35.60 -10.71
C ALA A 10 20.01 -34.20 -11.28
N PRO A 11 19.13 -33.67 -12.16
CA PRO A 11 19.30 -32.34 -12.74
C PRO A 11 19.19 -31.28 -11.64
N GLY A 12 20.21 -30.43 -11.57
CA GLY A 12 20.37 -29.41 -10.54
C GLY A 12 19.28 -28.36 -10.55
N ASP A 13 18.90 -27.97 -9.34
CA ASP A 13 18.07 -26.81 -9.06
C ASP A 13 18.67 -25.56 -9.72
N LEU A 14 17.83 -24.83 -10.46
CA LEU A 14 18.16 -23.50 -10.95
C LEU A 14 18.46 -22.60 -9.75
N PRO A 15 19.55 -21.80 -9.77
CA PRO A 15 19.86 -20.91 -8.67
C PRO A 15 18.72 -19.91 -8.49
N SER A 16 18.16 -19.87 -7.29
CA SER A 16 17.21 -18.83 -6.87
C SER A 16 17.83 -17.48 -7.13
N ILE A 17 17.13 -16.64 -7.89
CA ILE A 17 17.52 -15.26 -8.16
C ILE A 17 17.50 -14.54 -6.80
N ARG A 18 18.67 -14.39 -6.19
CA ARG A 18 18.86 -13.52 -5.03
C ARG A 18 18.50 -12.09 -5.47
N THR A 19 17.40 -11.57 -4.95
CA THR A 19 16.95 -10.20 -5.15
C THR A 19 18.09 -9.27 -4.71
N ALA A 20 18.69 -8.57 -5.68
CA ALA A 20 19.92 -7.82 -5.48
C ALA A 20 19.61 -6.41 -4.96
N LEU A 21 19.24 -6.34 -3.68
CA LEU A 21 19.49 -5.23 -2.77
C LEU A 21 19.77 -5.85 -1.40
N ASN A 22 20.68 -5.25 -0.63
CA ASN A 22 21.07 -5.75 0.70
C ASN A 22 19.90 -5.63 1.70
N HIS A 23 18.94 -6.55 1.65
CA HIS A 23 18.00 -6.81 2.73
C HIS A 23 18.65 -7.79 3.70
N PRO A 24 19.23 -7.35 4.84
CA PRO A 24 19.36 -8.24 5.97
C PRO A 24 17.95 -8.44 6.53
N GLY A 25 17.22 -9.41 5.97
CA GLY A 25 15.87 -9.80 6.40
C GLY A 25 14.93 -9.99 5.22
N SER A 26 14.58 -11.24 4.93
CA SER A 26 13.48 -11.64 4.03
C SER A 26 12.09 -11.41 4.67
N GLY A 27 11.96 -10.39 5.52
CA GLY A 27 10.76 -10.11 6.32
C GLY A 27 9.99 -8.93 5.76
N SER A 28 8.68 -8.91 6.01
CA SER A 28 7.80 -7.84 5.56
C SER A 28 8.22 -6.50 6.19
N ILE A 29 8.11 -5.39 5.43
CA ILE A 29 8.43 -4.03 5.89
C ILE A 29 7.66 -3.68 7.16
N VAL A 30 6.45 -4.22 7.30
CA VAL A 30 5.55 -3.95 8.43
C VAL A 30 5.92 -4.71 9.70
N GLU A 31 6.82 -5.68 9.62
CA GLU A 31 7.36 -6.41 10.78
C GLU A 31 8.57 -5.71 11.38
N TRP A 32 9.13 -4.71 10.69
CA TRP A 32 10.26 -3.95 11.19
C TRP A 32 9.86 -3.11 12.40
N ARG A 33 10.82 -2.83 13.26
CA ARG A 33 10.63 -1.81 14.31
C ARG A 33 10.42 -0.46 13.63
N VAL A 34 9.52 0.37 14.15
CA VAL A 34 9.26 1.72 13.61
C VAL A 34 10.55 2.52 13.45
N GLY A 35 11.47 2.44 14.42
CA GLY A 35 12.78 3.10 14.33
C GLY A 35 13.66 2.60 13.16
N GLU A 36 13.58 1.31 12.83
CA GLU A 36 14.30 0.75 11.67
C GLU A 36 13.67 1.20 10.34
N LEU A 37 12.33 1.18 10.24
CA LEU A 37 11.62 1.70 9.07
C LEU A 37 12.02 3.15 8.78
N LEU A 38 12.00 4.00 9.80
CA LEU A 38 12.38 5.41 9.68
C LEU A 38 13.85 5.59 9.29
N GLN A 39 14.76 4.79 9.87
CA GLN A 39 16.17 4.83 9.51
C GLN A 39 16.40 4.45 8.03
N ARG A 40 15.70 3.42 7.55
CA ARG A 40 15.81 2.96 6.15
C ARG A 40 15.20 3.94 5.17
N LEU A 41 14.02 4.49 5.45
CA LEU A 41 13.40 5.55 4.64
C LEU A 41 14.28 6.82 4.56
N GLY A 42 15.02 7.12 5.62
CA GLY A 42 15.97 8.24 5.68
C GLY A 42 17.36 7.93 5.10
N SER A 43 17.59 6.73 4.56
CA SER A 43 18.89 6.31 4.05
C SER A 43 19.09 6.62 2.55
N SER A 44 20.27 6.31 2.02
CA SER A 44 20.54 6.36 0.58
C SER A 44 20.20 5.06 -0.16
N GLU A 45 19.68 4.05 0.54
CA GLU A 45 19.23 2.82 -0.08
C GLU A 45 17.98 3.09 -0.92
N PRO A 46 17.81 2.41 -2.06
CA PRO A 46 16.78 2.78 -3.02
C PRO A 46 15.37 2.25 -2.64
N ALA A 47 15.27 1.38 -1.63
CA ALA A 47 14.01 0.91 -1.05
C ALA A 47 14.17 0.61 0.46
N PRO A 48 13.12 0.79 1.29
CA PRO A 48 11.77 1.25 0.94
C PRO A 48 11.71 2.73 0.57
N GLY A 49 10.70 3.12 -0.22
CA GLY A 49 10.48 4.49 -0.68
C GLY A 49 9.11 5.05 -0.29
N GLY A 50 8.67 6.07 -1.04
CA GLY A 50 7.42 6.78 -0.79
C GLY A 50 6.16 5.91 -0.95
N GLY A 51 6.15 4.94 -1.87
CA GLY A 51 5.02 4.02 -2.04
C GLY A 51 4.83 3.12 -0.83
N ALA A 52 5.89 2.46 -0.37
CA ALA A 52 5.88 1.69 0.89
C ALA A 52 5.45 2.53 2.09
N ALA A 53 5.96 3.76 2.22
CA ALA A 53 5.55 4.69 3.28
C ALA A 53 4.07 5.06 3.20
N SER A 54 3.51 5.19 1.99
CA SER A 54 2.09 5.45 1.76
C SER A 54 1.23 4.29 2.24
N GLY A 55 1.60 3.05 1.88
CA GLY A 55 0.91 1.84 2.34
C GLY A 55 0.91 1.71 3.87
N VAL A 56 2.07 1.89 4.52
CA VAL A 56 2.17 1.88 5.98
C VAL A 56 1.32 2.98 6.62
N THR A 57 1.36 4.20 6.07
CA THR A 57 0.59 5.35 6.59
C THR A 57 -0.92 5.10 6.53
N ALA A 58 -1.42 4.59 5.41
CA ALA A 58 -2.82 4.21 5.28
C ALA A 58 -3.20 3.06 6.23
N ALA A 59 -2.31 2.07 6.41
CA ALA A 59 -2.54 0.97 7.33
C ALA A 59 -2.68 1.44 8.78
N LEU A 60 -1.90 2.45 9.19
CA LEU A 60 -2.08 3.13 10.48
C LEU A 60 -3.47 3.77 10.56
N GLY A 61 -3.91 4.44 9.49
CA GLY A 61 -5.23 5.07 9.46
C GLY A 61 -6.38 4.07 9.60
N ALA A 62 -6.32 2.96 8.86
CA ALA A 62 -7.28 1.86 8.96
C ALA A 62 -7.27 1.22 10.37
N ALA A 63 -6.10 1.05 10.99
CA ALA A 63 -5.97 0.52 12.34
C ALA A 63 -6.66 1.40 13.39
N LEU A 64 -6.60 2.73 13.25
CA LEU A 64 -7.27 3.66 14.16
C LEU A 64 -8.80 3.56 14.03
N VAL A 65 -9.33 3.46 12.82
CA VAL A 65 -10.78 3.23 12.60
C VAL A 65 -11.21 1.88 13.19
N GLN A 66 -10.43 0.83 12.96
CA GLN A 66 -10.66 -0.50 13.54
C GLN A 66 -10.67 -0.46 15.08
N MET A 67 -9.71 0.25 15.70
CA MET A 67 -9.64 0.40 17.15
C MET A 67 -10.91 1.05 17.71
N THR A 68 -11.38 2.15 17.11
CA THR A 68 -12.60 2.84 17.55
C THR A 68 -13.83 1.94 17.42
N ALA A 69 -13.90 1.11 16.37
CA ALA A 69 -14.96 0.13 16.20
C ALA A 69 -14.95 -0.89 17.34
N ASN A 70 -13.79 -1.46 17.67
CA ASN A 70 -13.63 -2.40 18.77
C ASN A 70 -13.96 -1.78 20.15
N LEU A 71 -13.67 -0.49 20.35
CA LEU A 71 -14.03 0.24 21.57
C LEU A 71 -15.53 0.59 21.66
N THR A 72 -16.27 0.40 20.57
CA THR A 72 -17.72 0.59 20.48
C THR A 72 -18.48 -0.72 20.77
N VAL A 73 -18.01 -1.83 20.22
CA VAL A 73 -18.61 -3.17 20.40
C VAL A 73 -18.65 -3.61 21.87
N GLY A 74 -19.70 -4.34 22.28
CA GLY A 74 -19.86 -4.88 23.64
C GLY A 74 -20.21 -3.85 24.72
N ARG A 75 -20.47 -2.60 24.35
CA ARG A 75 -20.90 -1.56 25.30
C ARG A 75 -22.41 -1.41 25.27
N ALA A 76 -23.06 -1.52 26.44
CA ALA A 76 -24.52 -1.39 26.56
C ALA A 76 -25.10 -0.12 25.91
N ARG A 77 -24.37 1.01 26.00
CA ARG A 77 -24.77 2.29 25.39
C ARG A 77 -24.73 2.32 23.85
N PHE A 78 -24.15 1.32 23.21
CA PHE A 78 -23.98 1.21 21.76
C PHE A 78 -24.64 -0.06 21.18
N ALA A 79 -25.55 -0.70 21.93
CA ALA A 79 -26.22 -1.92 21.49
C ALA A 79 -26.92 -1.76 20.13
N ASP A 80 -27.54 -0.60 19.88
CA ASP A 80 -28.27 -0.32 18.64
C ASP A 80 -27.37 -0.23 17.39
N VAL A 81 -26.07 0.02 17.56
CA VAL A 81 -25.09 0.15 16.46
C VAL A 81 -24.04 -0.95 16.48
N GLU A 82 -24.20 -1.97 17.33
CA GLU A 82 -23.17 -2.99 17.55
C GLU A 82 -22.83 -3.77 16.28
N GLU A 83 -23.84 -4.22 15.53
CA GLU A 83 -23.63 -4.94 14.27
C GLU A 83 -22.92 -4.06 13.22
N GLN A 84 -23.28 -2.78 13.14
CA GLN A 84 -22.61 -1.82 12.25
C GLN A 84 -21.15 -1.61 12.66
N ALA A 85 -20.88 -1.45 13.95
CA ALA A 85 -19.52 -1.30 14.48
C ALA A 85 -18.66 -2.54 14.20
N GLN A 86 -19.21 -3.75 14.34
CA GLN A 86 -18.51 -5.00 13.99
C GLN A 86 -18.15 -5.05 12.50
N ARG A 87 -19.09 -4.71 11.60
CA ARG A 87 -18.81 -4.67 10.15
C ARG A 87 -17.74 -3.65 9.78
N ILE A 88 -17.79 -2.44 10.36
CA ILE A 88 -16.78 -1.41 10.16
C ILE A 88 -15.40 -1.88 10.65
N GLY A 89 -15.34 -2.49 11.84
CA GLY A 89 -14.10 -3.03 12.39
C GLY A 89 -13.50 -4.11 11.50
N GLN A 90 -14.33 -5.01 10.95
CA GLN A 90 -13.88 -6.06 10.03
C GLN A 90 -13.36 -5.48 8.71
N ARG A 91 -14.11 -4.57 8.06
CA ARG A 91 -13.67 -3.90 6.82
C ARG A 91 -12.35 -3.15 7.05
N ALA A 92 -12.24 -2.38 8.13
CA ALA A 92 -11.00 -1.66 8.46
C ALA A 92 -9.81 -2.62 8.69
N ALA A 93 -10.04 -3.78 9.31
CA ALA A 93 -9.02 -4.80 9.51
C ALA A 93 -8.52 -5.39 8.19
N GLU A 94 -9.43 -5.70 7.26
CA GLU A 94 -9.12 -6.23 5.93
C GLU A 94 -8.32 -5.23 5.09
N LEU A 95 -8.78 -3.97 5.04
CA LEU A 95 -8.09 -2.89 4.34
C LEU A 95 -6.69 -2.66 4.92
N ARG A 96 -6.54 -2.68 6.25
CA ARG A 96 -5.24 -2.59 6.92
C ARG A 96 -4.29 -3.70 6.45
N GLN A 97 -4.74 -4.96 6.42
CA GLN A 97 -3.89 -6.07 5.95
C GLN A 97 -3.51 -5.91 4.48
N ARG A 98 -4.45 -5.46 3.63
CA ARG A 98 -4.19 -5.20 2.22
C ARG A 98 -3.13 -4.11 2.02
N LEU A 99 -3.20 -3.02 2.78
CA LEU A 99 -2.23 -1.92 2.73
C LEU A 99 -0.84 -2.33 3.18
N MET A 100 -0.75 -3.21 4.19
CA MET A 100 0.51 -3.80 4.62
C MET A 100 1.16 -4.61 3.51
N GLN A 101 0.39 -5.45 2.81
CA GLN A 101 0.89 -6.22 1.65
C GLN A 101 1.31 -5.31 0.48
N LEU A 102 0.59 -4.20 0.25
CA LEU A 102 0.94 -3.24 -0.79
C LEU A 102 2.24 -2.49 -0.49
N ALA A 103 2.55 -2.26 0.79
CA ALA A 103 3.83 -1.66 1.17
C ALA A 103 5.02 -2.56 0.78
N ASP A 104 4.88 -3.88 0.96
CA ASP A 104 5.89 -4.84 0.50
C ASP A 104 5.94 -4.93 -1.04
N ALA A 105 4.76 -4.98 -1.67
CA ALA A 105 4.66 -5.07 -3.13
C ALA A 105 5.30 -3.86 -3.84
N ASP A 106 5.31 -2.68 -3.21
CA ASP A 106 5.97 -1.48 -3.74
C ASP A 106 7.48 -1.66 -3.80
N ALA A 107 8.09 -2.17 -2.73
CA ALA A 107 9.53 -2.45 -2.72
C ALA A 107 9.91 -3.50 -3.77
N GLU A 108 9.12 -4.56 -3.91
CA GLU A 108 9.33 -5.58 -4.95
C GLU A 108 9.14 -5.02 -6.37
N ALA A 109 8.18 -4.13 -6.58
CA ALA A 109 7.94 -3.47 -7.86
C ALA A 109 9.12 -2.57 -8.24
N PHE A 110 9.63 -1.81 -7.28
CA PHE A 110 10.82 -0.99 -7.46
C PHE A 110 12.03 -1.84 -7.87
N ASP A 111 12.24 -2.99 -7.24
CA ASP A 111 13.33 -3.91 -7.57
C ASP A 111 13.26 -4.40 -9.02
N ARG A 112 12.06 -4.74 -9.50
CA ARG A 112 11.85 -5.16 -10.89
C ARG A 112 12.18 -4.06 -11.88
N VAL A 113 11.73 -2.82 -11.60
CA VAL A 113 12.04 -1.65 -12.43
C VAL A 113 13.55 -1.39 -12.43
N SER A 114 14.19 -1.38 -11.26
CA SER A 114 15.64 -1.20 -11.10
C SER A 114 16.45 -2.25 -11.87
N ALA A 115 16.03 -3.53 -11.81
CA ALA A 115 16.66 -4.60 -12.57
C ALA A 115 16.53 -4.41 -14.08
N ALA A 116 15.35 -4.00 -14.57
CA ALA A 116 15.14 -3.69 -15.99
C ALA A 116 16.04 -2.54 -16.46
N TYR A 117 16.24 -1.51 -15.63
CA TYR A 117 17.17 -0.42 -15.95
C TYR A 117 18.63 -0.88 -16.07
N LYS A 118 19.04 -1.92 -15.35
CA LYS A 118 20.40 -2.48 -15.35
C LYS A 118 20.70 -3.42 -16.53
N LEU A 119 19.71 -3.77 -17.35
CA LEU A 119 19.93 -4.64 -18.51
C LEU A 119 20.94 -4.04 -19.53
N PRO A 120 21.68 -4.88 -20.28
CA PRO A 120 22.70 -4.42 -21.23
C PRO A 120 22.17 -3.52 -22.35
N ARG A 121 23.08 -2.75 -22.96
CA ARG A 121 22.81 -1.85 -24.10
C ARG A 121 23.82 -1.98 -25.24
N ALA A 122 24.46 -3.15 -25.36
CA ALA A 122 25.63 -3.36 -26.22
C ALA A 122 25.29 -3.31 -27.72
N ASP A 123 24.11 -3.77 -28.12
CA ASP A 123 23.66 -3.81 -29.51
C ASP A 123 22.16 -3.43 -29.64
N ASP A 124 21.67 -3.36 -30.87
CA ASP A 124 20.28 -3.01 -31.17
C ASP A 124 19.25 -3.97 -30.59
N ALA A 125 19.55 -5.28 -30.54
CA ALA A 125 18.65 -6.27 -29.98
C ALA A 125 18.59 -6.11 -28.45
N ALA A 126 19.72 -5.94 -27.79
CA ALA A 126 19.82 -5.66 -26.36
C ALA A 126 19.12 -4.35 -25.98
N ARG A 127 19.28 -3.28 -26.79
CA ARG A 127 18.57 -2.02 -26.59
C ARG A 127 17.06 -2.19 -26.66
N ARG A 128 16.56 -2.91 -27.66
CA ARG A 128 15.11 -3.20 -27.80
C ARG A 128 14.56 -4.03 -26.65
N ALA A 129 15.24 -5.13 -26.31
CA ALA A 129 14.83 -6.00 -25.21
C ALA A 129 14.82 -5.25 -23.87
N ARG A 130 15.83 -4.40 -23.63
CA ARG A 130 15.87 -3.54 -22.45
C ARG A 130 14.70 -2.56 -22.40
N SER A 131 14.40 -1.87 -23.49
CA SER A 131 13.28 -0.92 -23.52
C SER A 131 11.95 -1.63 -23.26
N GLN A 132 11.73 -2.81 -23.83
CA GLN A 132 10.53 -3.61 -23.58
C GLN A 132 10.43 -4.07 -22.11
N ALA A 133 11.54 -4.48 -21.51
CA ALA A 133 11.57 -4.89 -20.11
C ALA A 133 11.27 -3.71 -19.17
N ILE A 134 11.77 -2.52 -19.46
CA ILE A 134 11.48 -1.31 -18.67
C ILE A 134 10.02 -0.94 -18.77
N GLU A 135 9.46 -0.92 -19.98
CA GLU A 135 8.06 -0.60 -20.20
C GLU A 135 7.15 -1.57 -19.43
N SER A 136 7.39 -2.88 -19.57
CA SER A 136 6.63 -3.91 -18.85
C SER A 136 6.77 -3.78 -17.33
N ALA A 137 7.97 -3.48 -16.84
CA ALA A 137 8.21 -3.28 -15.42
C ALA A 137 7.51 -2.04 -14.88
N LEU A 138 7.52 -0.91 -15.62
CA LEU A 138 6.81 0.32 -15.26
C LEU A 138 5.31 0.09 -15.21
N VAL A 139 4.71 -0.54 -16.23
CA VAL A 139 3.27 -0.85 -16.24
C VAL A 139 2.90 -1.70 -15.03
N SER A 140 3.65 -2.77 -14.75
CA SER A 140 3.40 -3.61 -13.58
C SER A 140 3.62 -2.86 -12.27
N ALA A 141 4.60 -1.97 -12.19
CA ALA A 141 4.91 -1.21 -10.98
C ALA A 141 3.83 -0.17 -10.67
N THR A 142 3.22 0.45 -11.67
CA THR A 142 2.14 1.46 -11.50
C THR A 142 0.85 0.88 -10.94
N GLU A 143 0.59 -0.41 -11.15
CA GLU A 143 -0.59 -1.07 -10.57
C GLU A 143 -0.56 -1.01 -9.02
N VAL A 144 0.62 -1.08 -8.39
CA VAL A 144 0.76 -1.08 -6.92
C VAL A 144 0.34 0.24 -6.26
N PRO A 145 0.88 1.42 -6.64
CA PRO A 145 0.43 2.69 -6.06
C PRO A 145 -1.00 3.04 -6.48
N LEU A 146 -1.49 2.61 -7.64
CA LEU A 146 -2.89 2.80 -8.01
C LEU A 146 -3.83 1.99 -7.12
N GLU A 147 -3.50 0.72 -6.87
CA GLU A 147 -4.22 -0.11 -5.90
C GLU A 147 -4.13 0.48 -4.49
N THR A 148 -2.97 0.99 -4.09
CA THR A 148 -2.82 1.69 -2.80
C THR A 148 -3.77 2.88 -2.71
N ALA A 149 -3.86 3.71 -3.75
CA ALA A 149 -4.80 4.83 -3.79
C ALA A 149 -6.27 4.37 -3.68
N ARG A 150 -6.66 3.27 -4.34
CA ARG A 150 -8.01 2.69 -4.22
C ARG A 150 -8.31 2.28 -2.79
N ILE A 151 -7.42 1.51 -2.18
CA ILE A 151 -7.62 1.01 -0.81
C ILE A 151 -7.62 2.18 0.20
N CYS A 152 -6.85 3.25 -0.04
CA CYS A 152 -6.96 4.48 0.76
C CYS A 152 -8.35 5.13 0.63
N ALA A 153 -8.94 5.16 -0.56
CA ALA A 153 -10.29 5.68 -0.77
C ALA A 153 -11.34 4.82 -0.04
N ASP A 154 -11.16 3.49 -0.02
CA ASP A 154 -12.01 2.58 0.75
C ASP A 154 -11.89 2.82 2.27
N VAL A 155 -10.69 3.14 2.77
CA VAL A 155 -10.51 3.52 4.20
C VAL A 155 -11.25 4.82 4.49
N LEU A 156 -11.23 5.81 3.59
CA LEU A 156 -12.00 7.05 3.74
C LEU A 156 -13.51 6.79 3.77
N GLU A 157 -14.00 5.86 2.94
CA GLU A 157 -15.40 5.44 2.98
C GLU A 157 -15.78 4.79 4.32
N VAL A 158 -14.96 3.85 4.79
CA VAL A 158 -15.20 3.20 6.09
C VAL A 158 -15.14 4.21 7.24
N ALA A 159 -14.24 5.20 7.17
CA ALA A 159 -14.17 6.27 8.16
C ALA A 159 -15.41 7.20 8.11
N GLU A 160 -15.99 7.42 6.93
CA GLU A 160 -17.21 8.20 6.74
C GLU A 160 -18.43 7.49 7.33
N GLU A 161 -18.53 6.16 7.15
CA GLU A 161 -19.55 5.34 7.82
C GLU A 161 -19.36 5.31 9.35
N ALA A 162 -18.10 5.32 9.81
CA ALA A 162 -17.75 5.25 11.23
C ALA A 162 -18.04 6.54 12.00
N ALA A 163 -17.78 7.70 11.39
CA ALA A 163 -17.87 9.01 12.02
C ALA A 163 -19.19 9.29 12.78
N PRO A 164 -20.39 8.95 12.25
CA PRO A 164 -21.65 9.22 12.95
C PRO A 164 -22.01 8.22 14.06
N ILE A 165 -21.48 6.99 14.06
CA ILE A 165 -21.99 5.91 14.93
C ILE A 165 -21.00 5.41 15.98
N LEU A 166 -19.70 5.44 15.70
CA LEU A 166 -18.72 4.88 16.63
C LEU A 166 -18.58 5.73 17.89
N ASN A 167 -17.90 5.19 18.90
CA ASN A 167 -17.77 5.78 20.21
C ASN A 167 -17.27 7.25 20.18
N PRO A 168 -18.09 8.24 20.58
CA PRO A 168 -17.72 9.65 20.53
C PRO A 168 -16.54 10.03 21.43
N THR A 169 -16.24 9.24 22.48
CA THR A 169 -15.13 9.54 23.40
C THR A 169 -13.75 9.32 22.77
N VAL A 170 -13.69 8.56 21.68
CA VAL A 170 -12.45 8.24 20.93
C VAL A 170 -12.63 8.54 19.44
N ILE A 171 -13.58 9.40 19.09
CA ILE A 171 -13.88 9.72 17.69
C ILE A 171 -12.72 10.42 16.98
N SER A 172 -11.82 11.05 17.74
CA SER A 172 -10.57 11.62 17.23
C SER A 172 -9.75 10.61 16.44
N ASP A 173 -9.78 9.33 16.81
CA ASP A 173 -9.02 8.28 16.12
C ASP A 173 -9.59 7.99 14.72
N VAL A 174 -10.90 8.09 14.53
CA VAL A 174 -11.53 8.01 13.19
C VAL A 174 -11.12 9.21 12.34
N LEU A 175 -11.06 10.41 12.95
CA LEU A 175 -10.66 11.62 12.23
C LEU A 175 -9.19 11.56 11.78
N VAL A 176 -8.30 11.16 12.68
CA VAL A 176 -6.88 10.96 12.35
C VAL A 176 -6.76 9.85 11.31
N GLY A 177 -7.52 8.76 11.43
CA GLY A 177 -7.54 7.68 10.45
C GLY A 177 -7.87 8.15 9.04
N ALA A 178 -8.89 8.98 8.89
CA ALA A 178 -9.25 9.58 7.60
C ALA A 178 -8.17 10.55 7.07
N LEU A 179 -7.58 11.38 7.92
CA LEU A 179 -6.51 12.30 7.51
C LEU A 179 -5.26 11.54 7.01
N LEU A 180 -4.89 10.44 7.68
CA LEU A 180 -3.78 9.59 7.25
C LEU A 180 -4.08 8.88 5.93
N ALA A 181 -5.31 8.38 5.75
CA ALA A 181 -5.72 7.73 4.51
C ALA A 181 -5.72 8.70 3.32
N ASP A 182 -6.16 9.94 3.49
CA ASP A 182 -6.12 10.96 2.45
C ASP A 182 -4.69 11.40 2.09
N ALA A 183 -3.84 11.62 3.10
CA ALA A 183 -2.43 11.90 2.85
C ALA A 183 -1.76 10.76 2.09
N ALA A 184 -2.05 9.50 2.46
CA ALA A 184 -1.54 8.33 1.77
C ALA A 184 -2.11 8.16 0.36
N LEU A 185 -3.39 8.47 0.11
CA LEU A 185 -3.99 8.47 -1.22
C LEU A 185 -3.26 9.44 -2.14
N ARG A 186 -3.07 10.69 -1.69
CA ARG A 186 -2.36 11.72 -2.46
C ARG A 186 -0.90 11.35 -2.67
N SER A 187 -0.26 10.73 -1.69
CA SER A 187 1.11 10.23 -1.83
C SER A 187 1.20 9.08 -2.84
N ALA A 188 0.26 8.14 -2.82
CA ALA A 188 0.18 7.07 -3.80
C ALA A 188 -0.09 7.61 -5.22
N ALA A 189 -0.92 8.64 -5.35
CA ALA A 189 -1.17 9.34 -6.61
C ALA A 189 0.14 9.87 -7.24
N VAL A 190 1.01 10.52 -6.45
CA VAL A 190 2.33 10.98 -6.92
C VAL A 190 3.19 9.82 -7.45
N ASN A 191 3.12 8.64 -6.83
CA ASN A 191 3.86 7.45 -7.30
C ASN A 191 3.27 6.87 -8.60
N VAL A 192 1.96 6.97 -8.82
CA VAL A 192 1.35 6.65 -10.13
C VAL A 192 1.82 7.65 -11.18
N GLU A 193 1.75 8.95 -10.89
CA GLU A 193 2.08 10.04 -11.82
C GLU A 193 3.52 9.95 -12.32
N ILE A 194 4.49 9.70 -11.43
CA ILE A 194 5.90 9.59 -11.83
C ILE A 194 6.16 8.37 -12.73
N ASN A 195 5.49 7.25 -12.47
CA ASN A 195 5.62 6.07 -13.32
C ASN A 195 4.95 6.30 -14.68
N VAL A 196 3.75 6.89 -14.71
CA VAL A 196 3.04 7.27 -15.94
C VAL A 196 3.89 8.23 -16.79
N ALA A 197 4.50 9.24 -16.18
CA ALA A 197 5.40 10.17 -16.88
C ALA A 197 6.63 9.49 -17.48
N SER A 198 6.98 8.30 -17.01
CA SER A 198 8.13 7.50 -17.49
C SER A 198 7.74 6.45 -18.54
N MET A 199 6.44 6.25 -18.82
CA MET A 199 5.93 5.28 -19.78
C MET A 199 6.06 5.78 -21.22
N THR A 200 6.28 4.83 -22.14
CA THR A 200 6.19 5.08 -23.59
C THR A 200 4.89 4.56 -24.19
N ASP A 201 4.21 3.63 -23.53
CA ASP A 201 2.86 3.18 -23.88
C ASP A 201 1.84 4.23 -23.45
N THR A 202 1.43 5.08 -24.41
CA THR A 202 0.47 6.16 -24.17
C THR A 202 -0.91 5.65 -23.78
N ALA A 203 -1.33 4.48 -24.27
CA ALA A 203 -2.63 3.90 -23.94
C ALA A 203 -2.64 3.40 -22.49
N ALA A 204 -1.56 2.76 -22.04
CA ALA A 204 -1.41 2.38 -20.64
C ALA A 204 -1.33 3.60 -19.71
N ALA A 205 -0.57 4.63 -20.09
CA ALA A 205 -0.45 5.90 -19.36
C ALA A 205 -1.80 6.62 -19.19
N GLU A 206 -2.58 6.75 -20.26
CA GLU A 206 -3.93 7.33 -20.23
C GLU A 206 -4.86 6.51 -19.34
N ARG A 207 -4.86 5.18 -19.47
CA ARG A 207 -5.66 4.28 -18.64
C ARG A 207 -5.39 4.47 -17.15
N PHE A 208 -4.11 4.50 -16.75
CA PHE A 208 -3.74 4.69 -15.34
C PHE A 208 -4.14 6.07 -14.83
N SER A 209 -3.93 7.11 -15.63
CA SER A 209 -4.31 8.49 -15.29
C SER A 209 -5.83 8.61 -15.06
N SER A 210 -6.64 8.09 -15.99
CA SER A 210 -8.10 8.11 -15.83
C SER A 210 -8.58 7.29 -14.63
N GLN A 211 -7.95 6.15 -14.35
CA GLN A 211 -8.29 5.35 -13.16
C GLN A 211 -7.95 6.09 -11.87
N LEU A 212 -6.79 6.75 -11.80
CA LEU A 212 -6.41 7.56 -10.64
C LEU A 212 -7.34 8.77 -10.45
N GLU A 213 -7.72 9.44 -11.52
CA GLU A 213 -8.66 10.57 -11.48
C GLU A 213 -10.03 10.13 -10.94
N ASN A 214 -10.53 8.97 -11.38
CA ASN A 214 -11.78 8.41 -10.86
C ASN A 214 -11.71 8.11 -9.36
N VAL A 215 -10.60 7.52 -8.88
CA VAL A 215 -10.38 7.24 -7.46
C VAL A 215 -10.33 8.54 -6.65
N SER A 216 -9.55 9.52 -7.12
CA SER A 216 -9.38 10.82 -6.45
C SER A 216 -10.69 11.59 -6.39
N SER A 217 -11.48 11.56 -7.47
CA SER A 217 -12.79 12.19 -7.54
C SER A 217 -13.80 11.51 -6.59
N ALA A 218 -13.79 10.18 -6.51
CA ALA A 218 -14.67 9.44 -5.59
C ALA A 218 -14.31 9.66 -4.11
N ALA A 219 -13.04 9.95 -3.81
CA ALA A 219 -12.57 10.29 -2.47
C ALA A 219 -12.80 11.77 -2.11
N HIS A 220 -13.08 12.62 -3.09
CA HIS A 220 -13.16 14.06 -2.90
C HIS A 220 -14.21 14.47 -1.86
N GLY A 221 -13.79 15.34 -0.93
CA GLY A 221 -14.66 15.85 0.13
C GLY A 221 -14.96 14.87 1.28
N ARG A 222 -14.54 13.60 1.19
CA ARG A 222 -14.82 12.59 2.24
C ARG A 222 -14.18 12.99 3.56
N VAL A 223 -12.93 13.43 3.54
CA VAL A 223 -12.20 13.86 4.75
C VAL A 223 -12.93 14.98 5.46
N GLU A 224 -13.37 16.00 4.74
CA GLU A 224 -14.10 17.13 5.30
C GLU A 224 -15.40 16.67 5.96
N ARG A 225 -16.13 15.75 5.31
CA ARG A 225 -17.37 15.17 5.87
C ARG A 225 -17.11 14.34 7.13
N VAL A 226 -16.06 13.51 7.12
CA VAL A 226 -15.62 12.74 8.31
C VAL A 226 -15.25 13.69 9.45
N VAL A 227 -14.38 14.66 9.19
CA VAL A 227 -13.87 15.61 10.19
C VAL A 227 -14.99 16.47 10.76
N ASN A 228 -15.88 17.01 9.93
CA ASN A 228 -17.01 17.80 10.39
C ASN A 228 -17.99 16.97 11.24
N THR A 229 -18.30 15.75 10.78
CA THR A 229 -19.17 14.83 11.52
C THR A 229 -18.57 14.41 12.86
N GLY A 230 -17.28 14.05 12.92
CA GLY A 230 -16.68 13.65 14.19
C GLY A 230 -16.47 14.82 15.15
N ARG A 231 -16.13 16.02 14.66
CA ARG A 231 -15.99 17.22 15.51
C ARG A 231 -17.30 17.64 16.15
N SER A 232 -18.44 17.51 15.46
CA SER A 232 -19.75 17.80 16.05
C SER A 232 -20.13 16.84 17.18
N ARG A 233 -19.44 15.69 17.26
CA ARG A 233 -19.63 14.65 18.29
C ARG A 233 -18.59 14.70 19.40
N PHE A 234 -17.70 15.69 19.41
CA PHE A 234 -16.76 15.84 20.52
C PHE A 234 -17.53 15.99 21.84
N PRO A 235 -17.08 15.32 22.91
CA PRO A 235 -17.71 15.47 24.20
C PRO A 235 -17.68 16.95 24.60
N GLY A 236 -18.86 17.56 24.74
CA GLY A 236 -18.99 18.90 25.29
C GLY A 236 -18.46 18.92 26.72
N LYS A 237 -18.00 20.09 27.17
CA LYS A 237 -17.80 20.32 28.60
C LYS A 237 -19.20 20.29 29.24
N VAL A 238 -19.57 19.16 29.81
CA VAL A 238 -20.65 19.08 30.81
C VAL A 238 -20.10 19.62 32.12
#